data_AF-A0A640SPJ6-F1
#
_entry.id   AF-A0A640SPJ6-F1
#
_cell.length_a   1.000
_cell.length_b   1.000
_cell.length_c   1.000
_cell.angle_alpha   90.00
_cell.angle_beta   90.00
_cell.angle_gamma   90.00
#
_symmetry.space_group_name_H-M   'P 1'
#
loop_
_entity.id
_entity.type
_entity.pdbx_description
1 polymer ?
#
loop_
_entity_poly.entity_id
_entity_poly.type
_entity_poly.pdbx_seq_one_letter_code
_entity_poly.pdbx_strand_id
1 'polypeptide(L)' 'MLTAPGVVLTPHIAGGSQEVAHKAARIVAADVGRYLRGEPLVHCANPGVLRAG' A
#
# COMPACT_ATOMS: atom_id res chain seq x y z
N MET A 1 26.99 -4.93 -9.50
CA MET A 1 26.11 -5.20 -8.34
C MET A 1 25.96 -6.69 -8.07
N LEU A 2 25.63 -7.53 -9.07
CA LEU A 2 25.51 -8.99 -8.89
C LEU A 2 26.79 -9.70 -8.43
N THR A 3 27.94 -9.05 -8.54
CA THR A 3 29.27 -9.56 -8.17
C THR A 3 29.88 -8.83 -6.96
N ALA A 4 29.16 -7.89 -6.34
CA ALA A 4 29.69 -7.09 -5.25
C ALA A 4 29.69 -7.90 -3.92
N PRO A 5 30.83 -7.96 -3.19
CA PRO A 5 30.88 -8.69 -1.92
C PRO A 5 30.04 -7.99 -0.85
N GLY A 6 29.42 -8.77 0.04
CA GLY A 6 28.66 -8.25 1.18
C GLY A 6 27.26 -7.73 0.85
N VAL A 7 26.73 -8.00 -0.34
CA VAL A 7 25.38 -7.55 -0.75
C VAL A 7 24.39 -8.71 -0.74
N VAL A 8 23.22 -8.49 -0.14
CA VAL A 8 22.04 -9.34 -0.29
C VAL A 8 21.02 -8.60 -1.15
N LEU A 9 20.60 -9.23 -2.26
CA LEU A 9 19.60 -8.70 -3.17
C LEU A 9 18.31 -9.51 -3.01
N THR A 10 17.17 -8.83 -2.90
CA THR A 10 15.86 -9.47 -2.91
C THR A 10 15.06 -8.93 -4.09
N PRO A 11 14.34 -9.76 -4.85
CA PRO A 11 13.62 -9.34 -6.07
C PRO A 11 12.31 -8.60 -5.73
N HIS A 12 12.40 -7.49 -4.98
CA HIS A 12 11.25 -6.68 -4.54
C HIS A 12 10.19 -7.46 -3.75
N ILE A 13 10.60 -8.46 -2.97
CA ILE A 13 9.70 -9.39 -2.24
C ILE A 13 9.48 -9.04 -0.77
N ALA A 14 9.82 -7.81 -0.34
CA ALA A 14 9.67 -7.40 1.06
C ALA A 14 8.22 -7.55 1.57
N GLY A 15 7.21 -7.39 0.69
CA GLY A 15 5.79 -7.61 0.98
C GLY A 15 5.21 -8.91 0.41
N GLY A 16 6.04 -9.87 -0.01
CA GLY A 16 5.63 -11.03 -0.80
C GLY A 16 4.98 -12.19 -0.04
N SER A 17 4.24 -11.94 1.06
CA SER A 17 3.53 -12.99 1.81
C SER A 17 2.04 -13.06 1.44
N GLN A 18 1.43 -14.22 1.66
CA GLN A 18 -0.02 -14.42 1.43
C GLN A 18 -0.86 -13.51 2.33
N GLU A 19 -0.43 -13.31 3.57
CA GLU A 19 -1.09 -12.44 4.55
C GLU A 19 -1.06 -10.98 4.09
N VAL A 20 0.05 -10.52 3.52
CA VAL A 20 0.16 -9.17 2.94
C VAL A 20 -0.81 -9.03 1.77
N ALA A 21 -0.88 -10.02 0.86
CA ALA A 21 -1.82 -9.99 -0.26
C ALA A 21 -3.28 -9.90 0.21
N HIS A 22 -3.69 -10.74 1.17
CA HIS A 22 -5.04 -10.71 1.73
C HIS A 22 -5.36 -9.43 2.50
N LYS A 23 -4.38 -8.86 3.22
CA LYS A 23 -4.54 -7.58 3.92
C LYS A 23 -4.68 -6.43 2.92
N ALA A 24 -3.82 -6.35 1.92
CA ALA A 24 -3.84 -5.31 0.90
C ALA A 24 -5.15 -5.30 0.12
N ALA A 25 -5.63 -6.48 -0.30
CA ALA A 25 -6.91 -6.61 -1.00
C ALA A 25 -8.09 -6.07 -0.16
N ARG A 26 -8.15 -6.40 1.13
CA ARG A 26 -9.19 -5.89 2.04
C ARG A 26 -9.11 -4.38 2.23
N ILE A 27 -7.91 -3.84 2.41
CA ILE A 27 -7.70 -2.39 2.55
C ILE A 27 -8.19 -1.64 1.31
N VAL A 28 -7.76 -2.08 0.13
CA VAL A 28 -8.11 -1.43 -1.14
C VAL A 28 -9.62 -1.52 -1.38
N ALA A 29 -10.22 -2.70 -1.22
CA ALA A 29 -11.66 -2.86 -1.40
C ALA A 29 -12.47 -1.95 -0.47
N ALA A 30 -12.07 -1.85 0.80
CA ALA A 30 -12.73 -0.97 1.76
C ALA A 30 -12.61 0.51 1.36
N ASP A 31 -11.39 1.01 1.13
CA ASP A 31 -11.18 2.44 0.85
C ASP A 31 -11.72 2.87 -0.51
N VAL A 32 -11.64 2.02 -1.54
CA VAL A 32 -12.31 2.29 -2.84
C VAL A 32 -13.82 2.38 -2.64
N GLY A 33 -14.41 1.47 -1.85
CA GLY A 33 -15.83 1.53 -1.50
C GLY A 33 -16.21 2.84 -0.79
N ARG A 34 -15.41 3.29 0.18
CA ARG A 34 -15.63 4.56 0.89
C ARG A 34 -15.55 5.75 -0.07
N TYR A 35 -14.53 5.79 -0.91
CA TYR A 35 -14.32 6.84 -1.90
C TYR A 35 -15.54 7.01 -2.83
N LEU A 36 -16.07 5.91 -3.38
CA LEU A 36 -17.24 5.95 -4.25
C LEU A 36 -18.52 6.45 -3.56
N ARG A 37 -18.60 6.35 -2.22
CA ARG A 37 -19.72 6.87 -1.42
C ARG A 37 -19.47 8.28 -0.87
N GLY A 38 -18.35 8.91 -1.21
CA GLY A 38 -17.96 10.21 -0.65
C GLY A 38 -17.59 10.16 0.84
N GLU A 39 -17.33 8.97 1.38
CA GLU A 39 -16.86 8.81 2.75
C GLU A 39 -15.35 9.07 2.81
N PRO A 40 -14.80 9.54 3.96
CA PRO A 40 -13.36 9.64 4.16
C PRO A 40 -12.65 8.31 3.88
N LEU A 41 -11.36 8.28 3.54
CA LEU A 41 -10.60 7.02 3.45
C LEU A 41 -10.06 6.65 4.83
N VAL A 42 -9.96 5.35 5.16
CA VAL A 42 -9.32 4.89 6.42
C VAL A 42 -7.80 5.03 6.29
N HIS A 43 -7.24 4.65 5.14
CA HIS A 43 -5.79 4.66 4.88
C HIS A 43 -5.40 5.76 3.88
N CYS A 44 -5.90 6.98 4.09
CA CYS A 44 -5.54 8.12 3.24
C CYS A 44 -4.04 8.43 3.34
N ALA A 45 -3.32 8.34 2.22
CA ALA A 45 -1.88 8.60 2.18
C ALA A 45 -1.55 10.10 2.30
N ASN A 46 -2.45 10.97 1.84
CA ASN A 46 -2.23 12.40 1.69
C ASN A 46 -3.42 13.24 2.19
N PRO A 47 -3.83 13.13 3.48
CA PRO A 47 -5.04 13.78 3.99
C PRO A 47 -5.02 15.32 3.88
N GLY A 48 -3.84 15.93 3.69
CA GLY A 48 -3.71 17.38 3.46
C GLY A 48 -4.47 17.88 2.23
N VAL A 49 -4.66 17.06 1.19
CA VAL A 49 -5.39 17.47 -0.02
C VAL A 49 -6.89 17.63 0.22
N LEU A 50 -7.42 17.05 1.29
CA LEU A 50 -8.85 17.12 1.63
C LEU A 50 -9.23 18.44 2.32
N ARG A 51 -8.23 19.23 2.76
CA ARG A 51 -8.44 20.51 3.46
C ARG A 51 -8.25 21.74 2.58
N ALA A 52 -7.74 21.58 1.36
CA ALA A 52 -7.41 22.68 0.46
C ALA A 52 -8.60 23.11 -0.43
N GLY A 53 -9.83 22.90 0.03
CA GLY A 53 -11.08 23.29 -0.65
C GLY A 53 -11.67 24.54 -0.04
#